data_AF-A0A2N6QLJ8-F1
#
_entry.id   AF-A0A2N6QLJ8-F1
#
_cell.length_a   1.000
_cell.length_b   1.000
_cell.length_c   1.000
_cell.angle_alpha   90.00
_cell.angle_beta   90.00
_cell.angle_gamma   90.00
#
_symmetry.space_group_name_H-M   'P 1'
#
loop_
_entity.id
_entity.type
_entity.pdbx_description
1 polymer ?
#
loop_
_entity_poly.entity_id
_entity_poly.type
_entity_poly.pdbx_seq_one_letter_code
_entity_poly.pdbx_strand_id
1 'polypeptide(L)' 'MNNKIIQILNTNKNMAAQYDSGNGIIFECPIVCLALVENNDGYRYVEPMDMTSDGDIDFSGYDDSRFLGVKIYD' A
#
# COMPACT_ATOMS: atom_id res chain seq x y z
N MET A 1 8.39 0.69 -9.73
CA MET A 1 8.23 -0.67 -10.32
C MET A 1 7.19 -0.58 -11.43
N ASN A 2 7.39 -1.27 -12.56
CA ASN A 2 6.37 -1.35 -13.62
C ASN A 2 5.47 -2.56 -13.38
N ASN A 3 4.46 -2.40 -12.51
CA ASN A 3 3.45 -3.42 -12.26
C ASN A 3 2.16 -3.04 -12.97
N LYS A 4 1.50 -4.01 -13.61
CA LYS A 4 0.17 -3.82 -14.20
C LYS A 4 -0.91 -4.20 -13.20
N ILE A 5 -1.83 -3.28 -12.90
CA ILE A 5 -3.03 -3.60 -12.13
C ILE A 5 -3.95 -4.48 -13.00
N ILE A 6 -4.29 -5.66 -12.49
CA ILE A 6 -5.27 -6.56 -13.11
C ILE A 6 -6.66 -6.29 -12.53
N GLN A 7 -6.75 -6.15 -11.22
CA GLN A 7 -8.03 -6.02 -10.51
C GLN A 7 -7.85 -5.24 -9.20
N ILE A 8 -8.84 -4.39 -8.90
CA ILE A 8 -9.00 -3.78 -7.58
C ILE A 8 -9.91 -4.68 -6.72
N LEU A 9 -9.47 -4.94 -5.49
CA LEU A 9 -10.12 -5.78 -4.50
C LEU A 9 -10.51 -4.89 -3.31
N ASN A 10 -11.81 -4.80 -3.05
CA ASN A 10 -12.28 -4.08 -1.87
C ASN A 10 -11.94 -4.86 -0.59
N THR A 11 -11.53 -4.12 0.44
CA THR A 11 -11.37 -4.65 1.80
C THR A 11 -12.49 -4.13 2.68
N ASN A 12 -13.09 -5.02 3.47
CA ASN A 12 -14.04 -4.65 4.52
C ASN A 12 -13.35 -4.46 5.88
N LYS A 13 -12.06 -4.79 5.96
CA LYS A 13 -11.24 -4.59 7.16
C LYS A 13 -10.58 -3.23 7.11
N ASN A 14 -10.57 -2.55 8.26
CA ASN A 14 -9.81 -1.32 8.44
C ASN A 14 -8.32 -1.67 8.57
N MET A 15 -7.50 -1.10 7.70
CA MET A 15 -6.07 -1.38 7.60
C MET A 15 -5.30 -0.09 7.31
N ALA A 16 -4.05 -0.04 7.75
CA ALA A 16 -3.16 1.07 7.45
C ALA A 16 -1.74 0.58 7.12
N ALA A 17 -1.12 1.24 6.15
CA ALA A 17 0.30 1.13 5.86
C ALA A 17 1.08 1.95 6.88
N GLN A 18 2.11 1.37 7.49
CA GLN A 18 2.96 2.03 8.47
C GLN A 18 4.28 2.45 7.83
N TYR A 19 4.74 3.65 8.15
CA TYR A 19 5.97 4.24 7.61
C TYR A 19 6.83 4.87 8.70
N ASP A 20 8.15 4.81 8.55
CA ASP A 20 9.10 5.63 9.30
C ASP A 20 9.47 6.87 8.47
N SER A 21 9.19 8.05 9.02
CA SER A 21 9.55 9.36 8.43
C SER A 21 11.05 9.65 8.40
N GLY A 22 11.88 8.71 8.85
CA GLY A 22 13.34 8.79 8.82
C GLY A 22 13.96 9.45 10.06
N ASN A 23 13.13 10.03 10.95
CA ASN A 23 13.55 10.56 12.25
C ASN A 23 13.04 9.70 13.43
N GLY A 24 12.52 8.50 13.15
CA GLY A 24 11.95 7.59 14.14
C GLY A 24 10.48 7.85 14.48
N ILE A 25 9.85 8.89 13.90
CA ILE A 25 8.40 9.08 13.99
C ILE A 25 7.72 8.14 13.00
N ILE A 26 6.87 7.27 13.54
CA ILE A 26 6.00 6.38 12.78
C ILE A 26 4.70 7.12 12.47
N PHE A 27 4.28 7.06 11.22
CA PHE A 27 2.96 7.51 10.79
C PHE A 27 2.26 6.42 9.98
N GLU A 28 0.96 6.59 9.79
CA GLU A 28 0.11 5.61 9.12
C GLU A 28 -0.69 6.27 7.99
N CYS A 29 -0.78 5.59 6.86
CA CYS A 29 -1.66 5.94 5.75
C CYS A 29 -2.75 4.87 5.63
N PRO A 30 -4.04 5.24 5.48
CA PRO A 30 -5.12 4.27 5.36
C PRO A 30 -4.98 3.45 4.08
N ILE A 31 -5.12 2.13 4.17
CA ILE A 31 -5.23 1.25 3.00
C ILE A 31 -6.69 1.23 2.55
N VAL A 32 -6.93 1.72 1.35
CA VAL A 32 -8.28 1.90 0.81
C VAL A 32 -8.75 0.69 0.01
N CYS A 33 -7.82 -0.04 -0.61
CA CYS A 33 -8.10 -1.27 -1.34
C CYS A 33 -6.84 -2.13 -1.45
N LEU A 34 -7.00 -3.34 -1.98
CA LEU A 34 -5.90 -4.18 -2.43
C LEU A 34 -5.92 -4.24 -3.97
N ALA A 35 -4.77 -4.42 -4.59
CA ALA A 35 -4.65 -4.58 -6.04
C ALA A 35 -4.03 -5.95 -6.35
N LEU A 36 -4.70 -6.75 -7.18
CA LEU A 36 -4.05 -7.87 -7.85
C LEU A 36 -3.21 -7.29 -9.00
N VAL A 37 -1.91 -7.50 -8.95
CA VAL A 37 -0.96 -6.98 -9.92
C VAL A 37 -0.20 -8.10 -10.63
N GLU A 38 0.31 -7.80 -11.82
CA GLU A 38 1.23 -8.65 -12.57
C GLU A 38 2.52 -7.88 -12.83
N ASN A 39 3.67 -8.48 -12.50
CA ASN A 39 4.97 -7.90 -12.81
C ASN A 39 5.43 -8.29 -14.22
N ASN A 40 6.58 -7.74 -14.65
CA ASN A 40 7.13 -7.98 -15.99
C ASN A 40 7.49 -9.45 -16.28
N ASP A 41 7.69 -10.27 -15.25
CA ASP A 41 7.99 -11.69 -15.38
C ASP A 41 6.70 -12.55 -15.43
N GLY A 42 5.53 -11.92 -15.35
CA GLY A 42 4.23 -12.59 -15.37
C GLY A 42 3.79 -13.14 -14.00
N TYR A 43 4.53 -12.86 -12.91
CA TYR A 43 4.11 -13.25 -11.57
C TYR A 43 2.98 -12.34 -11.08
N ARG A 44 1.99 -12.98 -10.43
CA ARG A 44 0.83 -12.29 -9.87
C ARG A 44 0.84 -12.33 -8.36
N TYR A 45 0.55 -11.20 -7.75
CA TYR A 45 0.49 -11.04 -6.30
C TYR A 45 -0.41 -9.87 -5.93
N VAL A 46 -0.71 -9.75 -4.63
CA VAL A 46 -1.60 -8.71 -4.11
C VAL A 46 -0.75 -7.64 -3.44
N GLU A 47 -0.96 -6.39 -3.83
CA GLU A 47 -0.35 -5.20 -3.22
C GLU A 47 -1.41 -4.39 -2.46
N PRO A 48 -1.09 -3.87 -1.26
CA PRO A 48 -1.91 -2.86 -0.61
C PRO A 48 -1.81 -1.52 -1.34
N MET A 49 -2.94 -0.82 -1.42
CA MET A 49 -3.02 0.54 -1.96
C MET A 49 -3.40 1.48 -0.81
N ASP A 50 -2.49 2.35 -0.42
CA ASP A 50 -2.74 3.37 0.61
C ASP A 50 -2.97 4.75 0.00
N MET A 51 -3.62 5.59 0.79
CA MET A 51 -3.96 6.95 0.41
C MET A 51 -3.15 7.95 1.24
N THR A 52 -2.43 8.83 0.57
CA THR A 52 -1.68 9.93 1.18
C THR A 52 -2.60 11.05 1.65
N SER A 53 -2.05 12.00 2.42
CA SER A 53 -2.84 13.09 3.01
C SER A 53 -3.45 14.07 1.99
N ASP A 54 -2.89 14.14 0.79
CA ASP A 54 -3.40 14.91 -0.35
C ASP A 54 -4.41 14.14 -1.22
N GLY A 55 -4.68 12.88 -0.89
CA GLY A 55 -5.70 12.06 -1.55
C GLY A 55 -5.20 11.23 -2.73
N ASP A 56 -3.89 11.22 -2.99
CA ASP A 56 -3.30 10.31 -3.98
C ASP A 56 -3.33 8.87 -3.46
N ILE A 57 -3.58 7.93 -4.38
CA ILE A 57 -3.64 6.50 -4.07
C ILE A 57 -2.60 5.80 -4.93
N ASP A 58 -1.67 5.11 -4.28
CA ASP A 58 -0.60 4.35 -4.94
C ASP A 58 -0.30 3.05 -4.16
N PHE A 59 0.62 2.24 -4.66
CA PHE A 59 1.11 1.07 -3.95
C PHE A 59 1.81 1.48 -2.65
N SER A 60 1.51 0.79 -1.55
CA SER A 60 2.18 1.09 -0.29
C SER A 60 3.67 0.78 -0.36
N GLY A 61 4.47 1.66 0.19
CA GLY A 61 5.93 1.58 0.11
C GLY A 61 6.52 1.96 -1.25
N TYR A 62 5.74 2.61 -2.12
CA TYR A 62 6.26 3.20 -3.35
C TYR A 62 7.03 4.51 -3.10
N ASP A 63 6.57 5.32 -2.15
CA ASP A 63 7.21 6.58 -1.76
C ASP A 63 8.49 6.32 -0.93
N ASP A 64 9.46 7.26 -0.96
CA ASP A 64 10.77 7.18 -0.27
C ASP A 64 10.67 7.05 1.27
N SER A 65 9.44 7.10 1.78
CA SER A 65 9.04 6.75 3.14
C SER A 65 9.34 5.27 3.43
N ARG A 66 10.11 4.99 4.49
CA ARG A 66 10.52 3.62 4.86
C ARG A 66 9.31 2.79 5.31
N PHE A 67 8.71 2.07 4.38
CA PHE A 67 7.58 1.18 4.65
C PHE A 67 7.95 0.10 5.66
N LEU A 68 7.14 -0.01 6.71
CA LEU A 68 7.33 -0.94 7.82
C LEU A 68 6.40 -2.15 7.74
N GLY A 69 5.28 -2.03 7.03
CA GLY A 69 4.29 -3.09 6.88
C GLY A 69 2.85 -2.58 6.95
N VAL A 70 1.93 -3.55 7.05
CA VAL A 70 0.49 -3.29 7.16
C VAL A 70 0.01 -3.64 8.55
N LYS A 71 -0.73 -2.73 9.18
CA LYS A 71 -1.45 -2.95 10.42
C LYS A 71 -2.93 -3.15 10.13
N ILE A 72 -3.48 -4.24 10.67
CA ILE A 72 -4.88 -4.62 10.52
C ILE A 72 -5.57 -4.40 11.86
N TYR A 73 -6.70 -3.71 11.83
CA TYR A 73 -7.51 -3.42 13.00
C TYR A 73 -8.65 -4.45 13.15
N ASP A 74 -9.06 -4.70 14.39
CA ASP A 74 -10.19 -5.55 14.76
C ASP A 74 -11.52 -4.77 14.77
#